data_AF-A0A524BFM6-F1
#
_entry.id   AF-A0A524BFM6-F1
#
_cell.length_a   1.000
_cell.length_b   1.000
_cell.length_c   1.000
_cell.angle_alpha   90.00
_cell.angle_beta   90.00
_cell.angle_gamma   90.00
#
_symmetry.space_group_name_H-M   'P 1'
#
loop_
_entity.id
_entity.type
_entity.pdbx_description
1 polymer ?
#
loop_
_entity_poly.entity_id
_entity_poly.type
_entity_poly.pdbx_seq_one_letter_code
_entity_poly.pdbx_strand_id
1 'polypeptide(L)'
;MLGLEGIFINLLANPYDWSISTLEELRQDLISPGVAALHEFFKRNYYRDKDRYVITNDSRDIVGGFDANVFKPEHLNWLIETYSNINRYYRCIDLIQGLKQRAEIKTPLKRLQEPVFIEIKRIERKTIPGRPISHQVIESTINEAYVKALYLVMNHGKEDNNKAAVRKEILCLTSCITNDPGFVSDRSKDTNNDGLSQYIDTVINAQVKLTDSEVSYVYGDRIRDYRGIDQIEKTCNLLIENPLSTRLYIDLWQVEKDLGADNPPCLTNVWLRLIDKQLILTAAFRSHDIFNAYKPNLIALRSLQDLIVNKVNEISDSKIQPGAIFISSLSAHVYSNCYDLANQELSKAQKTPKSYDDPVGNFIIKWESGIGPLVVEQIAPKGSLVKLYIGHTVTKIVTDILDTNPSIDKYHLAYLVQELMKADSYKDSYIQDIC
;
A
#
# COMPACT_ATOMS: atom_id res chain seq x y z
N MET A 1 16.54 21.86 20.13
CA MET A 1 15.72 23.06 19.91
C MET A 1 14.67 22.70 18.87
N LEU A 2 13.39 22.70 19.26
CA LEU A 2 12.25 22.37 18.42
C LEU A 2 12.28 23.28 17.18
N GLY A 3 12.65 22.70 16.04
CA GLY A 3 12.64 23.38 14.75
C GLY A 3 11.21 23.57 14.32
N LEU A 4 10.85 24.79 13.90
CA LEU A 4 9.59 25.06 13.23
C LEU A 4 9.50 24.15 12.00
N GLU A 5 8.52 23.23 12.01
CA GLU A 5 8.34 22.20 10.98
C GLU A 5 8.15 22.82 9.58
N GLY A 6 8.45 22.06 8.53
CA GLY A 6 8.47 22.51 7.12
C GLY A 6 7.18 23.19 6.62
N ILE A 7 6.06 22.99 7.31
CA ILE A 7 4.81 23.74 7.12
C ILE A 7 5.01 25.25 7.33
N PHE A 8 5.82 25.67 8.30
CA PHE A 8 6.08 27.08 8.63
C PHE A 8 6.88 27.77 7.52
N ILE A 9 7.91 27.12 7.00
CA ILE A 9 8.71 27.64 5.87
C ILE A 9 7.81 27.78 4.63
N ASN A 10 6.91 26.83 4.41
CA ASN A 10 6.01 26.83 3.26
C ASN A 10 4.89 27.88 3.37
N LEU A 11 4.32 28.07 4.57
CA LEU A 11 3.31 29.10 4.88
C LEU A 11 3.89 30.52 4.81
N LEU A 12 5.14 30.71 5.27
CA LEU A 12 5.84 31.99 5.18
C LEU A 12 6.32 32.32 3.75
N ALA A 13 6.61 31.30 2.94
CA ALA A 13 6.98 31.47 1.54
C ALA A 13 5.77 31.73 0.63
N ASN A 14 4.55 31.34 1.04
CA ASN A 14 3.32 31.45 0.24
C ASN A 14 2.20 32.21 0.98
N PRO A 15 2.32 33.53 1.17
CA PRO A 15 1.40 34.34 1.96
C PRO A 15 -0.06 34.44 1.45
N TYR A 16 -0.37 33.89 0.28
CA TYR A 16 -1.68 34.00 -0.37
C TYR A 16 -2.61 32.80 -0.11
N ASP A 17 -2.13 31.76 0.57
CA ASP A 17 -2.88 30.51 0.84
C ASP A 17 -3.56 30.52 2.22
N TRP A 18 -3.88 31.72 2.73
CA TRP A 18 -4.58 31.91 4.00
C TRP A 18 -6.09 31.78 3.79
N SER A 19 -6.53 30.63 3.27
CA SER A 19 -7.95 30.31 3.23
C SER A 19 -8.46 30.12 4.68
N ILE A 20 -9.73 30.47 4.93
CA ILE A 20 -10.37 30.34 6.25
C ILE A 20 -10.24 28.90 6.78
N SER A 21 -10.29 27.90 5.90
CA SER A 21 -10.07 26.48 6.21
C SER A 21 -8.67 26.16 6.77
N THR A 22 -7.62 26.79 6.25
CA THR A 22 -6.23 26.57 6.71
C THR A 22 -6.01 27.10 8.13
N LEU A 23 -6.72 28.17 8.51
CA LEU A 23 -6.71 28.73 9.86
C LEU A 23 -7.60 27.94 10.84
N GLU A 24 -8.64 27.28 10.34
CA GLU A 24 -9.53 26.41 11.11
C GLU A 24 -8.88 25.07 11.45
N GLU A 25 -8.06 24.52 10.54
CA GLU A 25 -7.19 23.37 10.80
C GLU A 25 -6.11 23.71 11.84
N LEU A 26 -5.47 24.88 11.75
CA LEU A 26 -4.53 25.38 12.76
C LEU A 26 -5.18 25.60 14.14
N ARG A 27 -6.51 25.80 14.20
CA ARG A 27 -7.27 25.94 15.45
C ARG A 27 -7.44 24.60 16.17
N GLN A 28 -7.46 23.47 15.46
CA GLN A 28 -7.59 22.16 16.09
C GLN A 28 -6.27 21.71 16.77
N ASP A 29 -5.14 22.30 16.39
CA ASP A 29 -3.80 21.99 16.91
C ASP A 29 -3.30 22.93 18.04
N LEU A 30 -4.21 23.60 18.75
CA LEU A 30 -3.93 24.59 19.82
C LEU A 30 -3.10 24.08 21.02
N ILE A 31 -2.65 22.83 21.03
CA ILE A 31 -1.87 22.20 22.11
C ILE A 31 -0.40 22.02 21.70
N SER A 32 -0.03 22.29 20.44
CA SER A 32 1.35 22.09 19.98
C SER A 32 2.28 23.24 20.40
N PRO A 33 3.53 22.96 20.84
CA PRO A 33 4.51 23.98 21.21
C PRO A 33 4.80 25.02 20.11
N GLY A 34 4.60 24.65 18.83
CA GLY A 34 4.80 25.54 17.69
C GLY A 34 3.76 26.66 17.61
N VAL A 35 2.53 26.42 18.05
CA VAL A 35 1.43 27.41 18.02
C VAL A 35 1.61 28.46 19.14
N ALA A 36 2.10 28.06 20.31
CA ALA A 36 2.42 29.01 21.38
C ALA A 36 3.54 29.97 20.95
N ALA A 37 4.59 29.46 20.29
CA ALA A 37 5.63 30.30 19.71
C ALA A 37 5.10 31.23 18.61
N LEU A 38 4.13 30.78 17.81
CA LEU A 38 3.47 31.58 16.77
C LEU A 38 2.72 32.78 17.35
N HIS A 39 1.95 32.55 18.41
CA HIS A 39 1.18 33.58 19.07
C HIS A 39 2.08 34.64 19.70
N GLU A 40 3.17 34.22 20.36
CA GLU A 40 4.16 35.13 20.97
C GLU A 40 4.98 35.90 19.92
N PHE A 41 5.26 35.29 18.77
CA PHE A 41 5.87 35.97 17.63
C PHE A 41 5.00 37.13 17.13
N PHE A 42 3.70 36.92 16.94
CA PHE A 42 2.78 37.97 16.47
C PHE A 42 2.54 39.08 17.50
N LYS A 43 2.65 38.79 18.79
CA LYS A 43 2.63 39.79 19.87
C LYS A 43 3.88 40.67 19.93
N ARG A 44 4.89 40.39 19.08
CA ARG A 44 6.20 41.06 19.03
C ARG A 44 7.16 40.71 20.18
N ASN A 45 7.06 39.52 20.77
CA ASN A 45 7.99 39.05 21.81
C ASN A 45 9.24 38.33 21.24
N TYR A 46 9.75 38.78 20.09
CA TYR A 46 10.93 38.20 19.44
C TYR A 46 12.06 39.21 19.26
N TYR A 47 13.30 38.73 19.18
CA TYR A 47 14.49 39.54 18.91
C TYR A 47 15.43 38.83 17.93
N ARG A 48 16.33 39.58 17.30
CA ARG A 48 17.35 39.01 16.42
C ARG A 48 18.61 38.71 17.23
N ASP A 49 19.07 37.46 17.18
CA ASP A 49 20.36 37.01 17.70
C ASP A 49 21.19 36.44 16.54
N LYS A 50 22.22 37.19 16.12
CA LYS A 50 23.06 36.87 14.96
C LYS A 50 22.22 36.59 13.70
N ASP A 51 22.31 35.36 13.20
CA ASP A 51 21.62 34.86 12.00
C ASP A 51 20.26 34.23 12.32
N ARG A 52 19.69 34.48 13.49
CA ARG A 52 18.40 33.90 13.90
C ARG A 52 17.48 34.94 14.51
N TYR A 53 16.19 34.79 14.28
CA TYR A 53 15.15 35.41 15.10
C TYR A 53 14.77 34.43 16.21
N VAL A 54 14.81 34.88 17.44
CA VAL A 54 14.49 34.13 18.65
C VAL A 54 13.18 34.67 19.20
N ILE A 55 12.22 33.77 19.47
CA ILE A 55 10.90 34.09 19.99
C ILE A 55 10.87 33.71 21.46
N THR A 56 10.45 34.66 22.28
CA THR A 56 10.31 34.49 23.73
C THR A 56 8.87 34.67 24.17
N ASN A 57 8.51 34.10 25.32
CA ASN A 57 7.26 34.42 26.00
C ASN A 57 7.43 35.67 26.88
N ASP A 58 6.35 36.10 27.54
CA ASP A 58 6.37 37.24 28.48
C ASP A 58 7.35 37.05 29.67
N SER A 59 7.70 35.81 30.00
CA SER A 59 8.70 35.45 31.03
C SER A 59 10.15 35.41 30.51
N ARG A 60 10.36 35.73 29.23
CA ARG A 60 11.63 35.68 28.48
C ARG A 60 12.21 34.27 28.25
N ASP A 61 11.40 33.22 28.43
CA ASP A 61 11.81 31.87 28.04
C ASP A 61 11.78 31.74 26.52
N ILE A 62 12.78 31.04 25.97
CA ILE A 62 12.85 30.77 24.53
C ILE A 62 11.80 29.73 24.18
N VAL A 63 10.80 30.15 23.41
CA VAL A 63 9.70 29.29 22.95
C VAL A 63 9.84 28.90 21.48
N GLY A 64 10.68 29.59 20.70
CA GLY A 64 10.94 29.23 19.30
C GLY A 64 11.99 30.11 18.62
N GLY A 65 12.25 29.85 17.34
CA GLY A 65 13.10 30.72 16.53
C GLY A 65 13.43 30.17 15.14
N PHE A 66 13.75 31.05 14.20
CA PHE A 66 14.00 30.74 12.79
C PHE A 66 15.22 31.49 12.25
N ASP A 67 15.78 31.02 11.14
CA ASP A 67 16.97 31.60 10.52
C ASP A 67 16.61 32.94 9.82
N ALA A 68 17.38 33.98 10.14
CA ALA A 68 17.17 35.34 9.66
C ALA A 68 17.53 35.49 8.17
N ASN A 69 18.28 34.57 7.59
CA ASN A 69 18.64 34.58 6.17
C ASN A 69 17.52 34.08 5.27
N VAL A 70 16.48 33.47 5.85
CA VAL A 70 15.32 32.95 5.09
C VAL A 70 14.38 34.09 4.68
N PHE A 71 14.35 35.21 5.42
CA PHE A 71 13.37 36.29 5.19
C PHE A 71 13.99 37.69 5.34
N LYS A 72 13.55 38.63 4.48
CA LYS A 72 13.91 40.05 4.60
C LYS A 72 13.06 40.73 5.70
N PRO A 73 13.59 41.76 6.40
CA PRO A 73 12.86 42.49 7.44
C PRO A 73 11.49 43.04 7.01
N GLU A 74 11.35 43.42 5.74
CA GLU A 74 10.09 43.87 5.15
C GLU A 74 8.98 42.80 5.13
N HIS A 75 9.32 41.52 5.00
CA HIS A 75 8.35 40.42 5.02
C HIS A 75 7.80 40.14 6.42
N LEU A 76 8.63 40.35 7.46
CA LEU A 76 8.23 40.19 8.86
C LEU A 76 7.23 41.26 9.28
N ASN A 77 7.48 42.51 8.90
CA ASN A 77 6.56 43.62 9.14
C ASN A 77 5.21 43.41 8.45
N TRP A 78 5.23 42.94 7.19
CA TRP A 78 4.03 42.60 6.45
C TRP A 78 3.21 41.48 7.12
N LEU A 79 3.86 40.45 7.66
CA LEU A 79 3.19 39.35 8.38
C LEU A 79 2.53 39.81 9.68
N ILE A 80 3.22 40.66 10.44
CA ILE A 80 2.71 41.25 11.68
C ILE A 80 1.51 42.16 11.38
N GLU A 81 1.60 42.95 10.32
CA GLU A 81 0.52 43.83 9.87
C GLU A 81 -0.69 43.04 9.35
N THR A 82 -0.45 41.98 8.57
CA THR A 82 -1.49 41.07 8.07
C THR A 82 -2.19 40.33 9.20
N TYR A 83 -1.46 39.79 10.17
CA TYR A 83 -2.04 39.17 11.37
C TYR A 83 -2.83 40.18 12.22
N SER A 84 -2.30 41.39 12.41
CA SER A 84 -3.01 42.46 13.13
C SER A 84 -4.31 42.87 12.42
N ASN A 85 -4.31 42.87 11.09
CA ASN A 85 -5.49 43.13 10.27
C ASN A 85 -6.48 41.96 10.31
N ILE A 86 -6.02 40.70 10.36
CA ILE A 86 -6.87 39.52 10.55
C ILE A 86 -7.49 39.50 11.95
N ASN A 87 -6.75 39.86 13.00
CA ASN A 87 -7.29 39.96 14.36
C ASN A 87 -8.32 41.11 14.49
N ARG A 88 -8.11 42.21 13.76
CA ARG A 88 -9.14 43.25 13.54
C ARG A 88 -10.32 42.71 12.72
N TYR A 89 -10.07 41.88 11.71
CA TYR A 89 -11.09 41.25 10.88
C TYR A 89 -11.96 40.28 11.68
N TYR A 90 -11.42 39.53 12.64
CA TYR A 90 -12.19 38.70 13.58
C TYR A 90 -13.07 39.52 14.52
N ARG A 91 -12.58 40.67 15.02
CA ARG A 91 -13.46 41.65 15.72
C ARG A 91 -14.54 42.22 14.80
N CYS A 92 -14.26 42.32 13.50
CA CYS A 92 -15.25 42.66 12.48
C CYS A 92 -16.17 41.48 12.12
N ILE A 93 -15.84 40.21 12.36
CA ILE A 93 -16.73 39.07 12.05
C ILE A 93 -17.95 39.07 12.96
N ASP A 94 -17.81 39.47 14.24
CA ASP A 94 -18.96 39.72 15.13
C ASP A 94 -19.83 40.87 14.60
N LEU A 95 -19.22 41.86 13.96
CA LEU A 95 -19.88 42.99 13.30
C LEU A 95 -20.50 42.59 11.93
N ILE A 96 -19.87 41.67 11.20
CA ILE A 96 -20.27 41.16 9.88
C ILE A 96 -21.40 40.12 10.01
N GLN A 97 -21.49 39.40 11.14
CA GLN A 97 -22.71 38.65 11.46
C GLN A 97 -23.91 39.59 11.63
N GLY A 98 -23.70 40.83 12.10
CA GLY A 98 -24.69 41.91 12.06
C GLY A 98 -24.92 42.50 10.66
N LEU A 99 -23.90 42.54 9.79
CA LEU A 99 -23.99 43.12 8.43
C LEU A 99 -24.36 42.13 7.33
N LYS A 100 -24.42 40.82 7.60
CA LYS A 100 -24.91 39.78 6.65
C LYS A 100 -26.38 39.97 6.24
N GLN A 101 -27.08 40.96 6.78
CA GLN A 101 -28.36 41.43 6.23
C GLN A 101 -28.23 42.40 5.05
N ARG A 102 -27.03 42.87 4.65
CA ARG A 102 -26.88 43.77 3.48
C ARG A 102 -25.60 43.53 2.67
N ALA A 103 -25.84 43.22 1.40
CA ALA A 103 -25.03 43.49 0.21
C ALA A 103 -23.99 42.44 -0.23
N GLU A 104 -24.33 41.81 -1.36
CA GLU A 104 -23.45 41.14 -2.32
C GLU A 104 -22.29 42.06 -2.74
N ILE A 105 -21.04 41.63 -2.55
CA ILE A 105 -19.88 42.28 -3.15
C ILE A 105 -19.47 41.47 -4.39
N LYS A 106 -19.85 41.97 -5.57
CA LYS A 106 -19.38 41.52 -6.88
C LYS A 106 -18.26 42.44 -7.36
N THR A 107 -17.02 42.22 -6.93
CA THR A 107 -15.85 42.74 -7.66
C THR A 107 -14.61 41.90 -7.34
N PRO A 108 -13.92 41.32 -8.34
CA PRO A 108 -12.68 40.58 -8.08
C PRO A 108 -11.58 41.56 -7.65
N LEU A 109 -10.87 41.24 -6.57
CA LEU A 109 -9.72 42.02 -6.12
C LEU A 109 -8.62 42.03 -7.20
N LYS A 110 -8.10 43.22 -7.50
CA LYS A 110 -7.06 43.43 -8.52
C LYS A 110 -5.71 42.96 -7.98
N ARG A 111 -5.01 42.08 -8.72
CA ARG A 111 -3.67 41.57 -8.36
C ARG A 111 -2.66 42.72 -8.25
N LEU A 112 -1.86 42.74 -7.17
CA LEU A 112 -0.92 43.82 -6.87
C LEU A 112 0.50 43.60 -7.41
N GLN A 113 0.94 42.36 -7.71
CA GLN A 113 2.21 42.06 -8.40
C GLN A 113 2.19 40.73 -9.19
N GLU A 114 3.14 40.58 -10.12
CA GLU A 114 3.41 39.36 -10.90
C GLU A 114 4.07 38.26 -10.03
N PRO A 115 3.72 36.97 -10.23
CA PRO A 115 4.25 35.86 -9.43
C PRO A 115 5.76 35.67 -9.63
N VAL A 116 6.47 35.47 -8.51
CA VAL A 116 7.90 35.10 -8.52
C VAL A 116 8.02 33.58 -8.58
N PHE A 117 8.57 33.05 -9.66
CA PHE A 117 8.82 31.63 -9.82
C PHE A 117 10.15 31.27 -9.13
N ILE A 118 10.07 30.49 -8.05
CA ILE A 118 11.25 29.93 -7.39
C ILE A 118 11.64 28.66 -8.15
N GLU A 119 12.86 28.64 -8.69
CA GLU A 119 13.40 27.46 -9.36
C GLU A 119 13.68 26.35 -8.34
N ILE A 120 12.74 25.41 -8.21
CA ILE A 120 12.92 24.23 -7.38
C ILE A 120 13.96 23.34 -8.06
N LYS A 121 15.17 23.28 -7.49
CA LYS A 121 16.14 22.23 -7.86
C LYS A 121 15.51 20.88 -7.55
N ARG A 122 14.97 20.22 -8.57
CA ARG A 122 14.48 18.84 -8.49
C ARG A 122 15.68 17.95 -8.18
N ILE A 123 15.76 17.48 -6.94
CA ILE A 123 16.59 16.33 -6.61
C ILE A 123 15.85 15.12 -7.18
N GLU A 124 16.37 14.54 -8.25
CA GLU A 124 15.89 13.25 -8.75
C GLU A 124 16.22 12.17 -7.71
N ARG A 125 15.26 11.87 -6.84
CA ARG A 125 15.34 10.67 -6.00
C ARG A 125 14.95 9.47 -6.86
N LYS A 126 15.87 8.53 -7.03
CA LYS A 126 15.64 7.28 -7.78
C LYS A 126 14.68 6.31 -7.08
N THR A 127 14.39 6.50 -5.79
CA THR A 127 13.52 5.64 -4.98
C THR A 127 12.32 6.40 -4.44
N ILE A 128 11.15 5.75 -4.48
CA ILE A 128 9.90 6.32 -3.97
C ILE A 128 9.87 6.06 -2.46
N PRO A 129 9.66 7.08 -1.61
CA PRO A 129 9.52 6.90 -0.16
C PRO A 129 8.45 5.85 0.17
N GLY A 130 8.76 4.92 1.05
CA GLY A 130 7.86 3.83 1.45
C GLY A 130 8.46 2.98 2.55
N ARG A 131 7.66 2.10 3.14
CA ARG A 131 8.17 1.08 4.06
C ARG A 131 9.02 0.07 3.28
N PRO A 132 10.15 -0.41 3.82
CA PRO A 132 10.99 -1.42 3.16
C PRO A 132 10.55 -2.88 3.44
N ILE A 133 9.48 -3.04 4.23
CA ILE A 133 9.02 -4.34 4.75
C ILE A 133 7.50 -4.45 4.67
N SER A 134 7.01 -5.69 4.57
CA SER A 134 5.58 -6.02 4.68
C SER A 134 4.75 -5.40 3.57
N HIS A 135 5.09 -5.74 2.33
CA HIS A 135 4.25 -5.40 1.19
C HIS A 135 3.27 -6.54 0.90
N GLN A 136 2.13 -6.18 0.34
CA GLN A 136 1.09 -7.13 -0.06
C GLN A 136 0.72 -6.90 -1.52
N VAL A 137 0.64 -7.99 -2.26
CA VAL A 137 0.16 -8.06 -3.64
C VAL A 137 -0.98 -9.07 -3.65
N ILE A 138 -2.16 -8.68 -4.14
CA ILE A 138 -3.33 -9.57 -4.25
C ILE A 138 -3.86 -9.42 -5.67
N GLU A 139 -3.67 -10.45 -6.48
CA GLU A 139 -4.05 -10.43 -7.90
C GLU A 139 -4.75 -11.71 -8.30
N SER A 140 -5.41 -11.68 -9.46
CA SER A 140 -6.04 -12.88 -10.01
C SER A 140 -4.97 -13.79 -10.60
N THR A 141 -4.08 -13.24 -11.43
CA THR A 141 -3.10 -14.02 -12.20
C THR A 141 -1.67 -13.92 -11.67
N ILE A 142 -0.84 -14.92 -11.96
CA ILE A 142 0.60 -14.91 -11.66
C ILE A 142 1.30 -13.71 -12.32
N ASN A 143 0.93 -13.37 -13.56
CA ASN A 143 1.58 -12.29 -14.29
C ASN A 143 1.28 -10.90 -13.70
N GLU A 144 0.04 -10.65 -13.29
CA GLU A 144 -0.33 -9.41 -12.59
C GLU A 144 0.44 -9.29 -11.26
N ALA A 145 0.51 -10.38 -10.50
CA ALA A 145 1.24 -10.42 -9.24
C ALA A 145 2.74 -10.16 -9.46
N TYR A 146 3.32 -10.76 -10.50
CA TYR A 146 4.72 -10.55 -10.87
C TYR A 146 5.01 -9.09 -11.19
N VAL A 147 4.21 -8.44 -12.05
CA VAL A 147 4.43 -7.04 -12.44
C VAL A 147 4.41 -6.14 -11.19
N LYS A 148 3.47 -6.36 -10.28
CA LYS A 148 3.36 -5.57 -9.04
C LYS A 148 4.50 -5.88 -8.06
N ALA A 149 4.88 -7.14 -7.89
CA ALA A 149 6.04 -7.53 -7.09
C ALA A 149 7.33 -6.89 -7.62
N LEU A 150 7.56 -6.97 -8.94
CA LEU A 150 8.71 -6.38 -9.62
C LEU A 150 8.74 -4.85 -9.45
N TYR A 151 7.59 -4.19 -9.62
CA TYR A 151 7.46 -2.76 -9.40
C TYR A 151 7.85 -2.37 -7.97
N LEU A 152 7.37 -3.11 -6.97
CA LEU A 152 7.65 -2.84 -5.56
C LEU A 152 9.15 -2.95 -5.27
N VAL A 153 9.81 -4.02 -5.71
CA VAL A 153 11.25 -4.18 -5.50
C VAL A 153 12.04 -3.09 -6.22
N MET A 154 11.70 -2.78 -7.47
CA MET A 154 12.47 -1.82 -8.26
C MET A 154 12.34 -0.38 -7.74
N ASN A 155 11.19 0.01 -7.18
CA ASN A 155 10.90 1.38 -6.75
C ASN A 155 11.07 1.63 -5.25
N HIS A 156 10.81 0.62 -4.41
CA HIS A 156 10.89 0.72 -2.95
C HIS A 156 12.01 -0.14 -2.34
N GLY A 157 12.62 -1.02 -3.14
CA GLY A 157 13.75 -1.83 -2.69
C GLY A 157 14.95 -0.99 -2.32
N LYS A 158 15.59 -1.38 -1.22
CA LYS A 158 16.88 -0.83 -0.81
C LYS A 158 17.98 -1.64 -1.48
N GLU A 159 18.95 -0.97 -2.06
CA GLU A 159 20.14 -1.64 -2.57
C GLU A 159 20.99 -2.10 -1.39
N ASP A 160 21.26 -3.40 -1.31
CA ASP A 160 22.25 -3.95 -0.39
C ASP A 160 23.63 -3.98 -1.08
N ASN A 161 24.68 -3.67 -0.31
CA ASN A 161 26.07 -3.82 -0.77
C ASN A 161 26.55 -5.25 -0.47
N ASN A 162 25.74 -6.26 -0.77
CA ASN A 162 26.13 -7.65 -0.52
C ASN A 162 27.36 -8.00 -1.37
N LYS A 163 28.36 -8.64 -0.75
CA LYS A 163 29.66 -8.92 -1.39
C LYS A 163 29.56 -9.91 -2.55
N ALA A 164 28.51 -10.73 -2.57
CA ALA A 164 28.29 -11.75 -3.60
C ALA A 164 27.66 -11.17 -4.88
N ALA A 165 26.60 -10.36 -4.74
CA ALA A 165 25.95 -9.68 -5.86
C ALA A 165 25.10 -8.51 -5.34
N VAL A 166 25.24 -7.35 -5.98
CA VAL A 166 24.42 -6.16 -5.67
C VAL A 166 22.98 -6.41 -6.08
N ARG A 167 22.03 -6.09 -5.22
CA ARG A 167 20.59 -6.30 -5.45
C ARG A 167 19.73 -5.28 -4.72
N LYS A 168 18.55 -4.99 -5.27
CA LYS A 168 17.48 -4.26 -4.60
C LYS A 168 16.63 -5.26 -3.85
N GLU A 169 16.33 -4.98 -2.59
CA GLU A 169 15.59 -5.88 -1.71
C GLU A 169 14.47 -5.16 -0.96
N ILE A 170 13.33 -5.84 -0.85
CA ILE A 170 12.28 -5.57 0.15
C ILE A 170 12.06 -6.82 0.98
N LEU A 171 11.70 -6.63 2.25
CA LEU A 171 11.50 -7.74 3.18
C LEU A 171 10.02 -8.10 3.33
N CYS A 172 9.76 -9.40 3.52
CA CYS A 172 8.42 -9.93 3.80
C CYS A 172 7.35 -9.45 2.79
N LEU A 173 7.64 -9.58 1.49
CA LEU A 173 6.64 -9.40 0.43
C LEU A 173 5.69 -10.60 0.45
N THR A 174 4.41 -10.33 0.62
CA THR A 174 3.34 -11.32 0.52
C THR A 174 2.61 -11.18 -0.80
N SER A 175 2.35 -12.30 -1.46
CA SER A 175 1.60 -12.34 -2.71
C SER A 175 0.46 -13.35 -2.60
N CYS A 176 -0.75 -12.95 -2.96
CA CYS A 176 -1.91 -13.83 -3.03
C CYS A 176 -2.43 -13.84 -4.47
N ILE A 177 -2.49 -15.03 -5.07
CA ILE A 177 -2.98 -15.28 -6.43
C ILE A 177 -4.30 -16.01 -6.27
N THR A 178 -5.40 -15.27 -6.46
CA THR A 178 -6.75 -15.72 -6.07
C THR A 178 -7.37 -16.68 -7.08
N ASN A 179 -7.15 -16.45 -8.38
CA ASN A 179 -7.73 -17.25 -9.45
C ASN A 179 -6.97 -17.04 -10.76
N ASP A 180 -6.25 -18.06 -11.23
CA ASP A 180 -5.48 -17.97 -12.47
C ASP A 180 -6.05 -18.90 -13.56
N PRO A 181 -7.14 -18.51 -14.24
CA PRO A 181 -7.70 -19.31 -15.34
C PRO A 181 -6.75 -19.41 -16.53
N GLY A 182 -5.79 -18.47 -16.63
CA GLY A 182 -4.75 -18.44 -17.65
C GLY A 182 -3.65 -19.47 -17.45
N PHE A 183 -3.58 -20.12 -16.28
CA PHE A 183 -2.55 -21.11 -15.95
C PHE A 183 -2.38 -22.20 -17.01
N VAL A 184 -3.48 -22.75 -17.54
CA VAL A 184 -3.43 -23.77 -18.60
C VAL A 184 -2.84 -23.20 -19.90
N SER A 185 -3.15 -21.94 -20.21
CA SER A 185 -2.67 -21.26 -21.41
C SER A 185 -1.21 -20.79 -21.28
N ASP A 186 -0.77 -20.35 -20.10
CA ASP A 186 0.62 -20.00 -19.81
C ASP A 186 1.49 -21.26 -19.81
N ARG A 187 1.00 -22.37 -19.26
CA ARG A 187 1.60 -23.69 -19.44
C ARG A 187 1.76 -24.03 -20.92
N SER A 188 0.74 -23.80 -21.76
CA SER A 188 0.78 -24.15 -23.20
C SER A 188 1.65 -23.23 -24.08
N LYS A 189 1.86 -21.97 -23.67
CA LYS A 189 2.76 -21.03 -24.36
C LYS A 189 4.22 -21.30 -23.98
N ASP A 190 4.46 -21.73 -22.74
CA ASP A 190 5.78 -22.15 -22.27
C ASP A 190 6.07 -23.65 -22.47
N THR A 191 5.12 -24.49 -22.92
CA THR A 191 5.40 -25.91 -23.25
C THR A 191 6.31 -26.10 -24.46
N ASN A 192 6.60 -25.03 -25.21
CA ASN A 192 7.69 -25.00 -26.20
C ASN A 192 9.04 -24.59 -25.60
N ASN A 193 9.11 -24.40 -24.27
CA ASN A 193 10.29 -24.00 -23.53
C ASN A 193 10.69 -25.15 -22.59
N ASP A 194 11.57 -26.02 -23.09
CA ASP A 194 12.05 -27.22 -22.37
C ASP A 194 12.51 -26.92 -20.93
N GLY A 195 13.02 -25.71 -20.67
CA GLY A 195 13.49 -25.29 -19.36
C GLY A 195 12.41 -25.16 -18.27
N LEU A 196 11.20 -24.67 -18.58
CA LEU A 196 10.14 -24.55 -17.56
C LEU A 196 9.59 -25.92 -17.18
N SER A 197 9.38 -26.80 -18.17
CA SER A 197 8.93 -28.16 -17.91
C SER A 197 9.95 -28.93 -17.06
N GLN A 198 11.24 -28.83 -17.41
CA GLN A 198 12.32 -29.38 -16.59
C GLN A 198 12.31 -28.81 -15.17
N TYR A 199 12.12 -27.49 -15.01
CA TYR A 199 12.05 -26.86 -13.69
C TYR A 199 10.86 -27.39 -12.85
N ILE A 200 9.67 -27.50 -13.44
CA ILE A 200 8.50 -28.09 -12.78
C ILE A 200 8.81 -29.51 -12.33
N ASP A 201 9.47 -30.31 -13.18
CA ASP A 201 9.88 -31.67 -12.83
C ASP A 201 10.84 -31.67 -11.64
N THR A 202 11.77 -30.72 -11.54
CA THR A 202 12.65 -30.61 -10.37
C THR A 202 11.92 -30.31 -9.06
N VAL A 203 10.67 -29.84 -9.10
CA VAL A 203 9.86 -29.59 -7.90
C VAL A 203 8.99 -30.80 -7.56
N ILE A 204 8.45 -31.47 -8.57
CA ILE A 204 7.45 -32.52 -8.40
C ILE A 204 8.08 -33.92 -8.25
N ASN A 205 9.16 -34.17 -8.98
CA ASN A 205 9.76 -35.49 -9.10
C ASN A 205 11.07 -35.58 -8.31
N ALA A 206 11.30 -36.74 -7.70
CA ALA A 206 12.60 -37.06 -7.11
C ALA A 206 13.62 -37.36 -8.22
N GLN A 207 14.90 -37.13 -7.92
CA GLN A 207 16.06 -37.62 -8.67
C GLN A 207 16.13 -37.15 -10.13
N VAL A 208 15.58 -35.95 -10.40
CA VAL A 208 15.71 -35.31 -11.72
C VAL A 208 17.15 -34.86 -11.90
N LYS A 209 17.90 -35.54 -12.79
CA LYS A 209 19.23 -35.10 -13.20
C LYS A 209 19.08 -34.01 -14.24
N LEU A 210 19.42 -32.78 -13.86
CA LEU A 210 19.55 -31.69 -14.82
C LEU A 210 20.77 -31.95 -15.69
N THR A 211 20.54 -32.15 -17.00
CA THR A 211 21.59 -32.58 -17.92
C THR A 211 22.48 -31.44 -18.41
N ASP A 212 22.08 -30.17 -18.28
CA ASP A 212 22.87 -29.00 -18.72
C ASP A 212 22.29 -27.65 -18.22
N SER A 213 22.15 -27.39 -16.91
CA SER A 213 21.67 -26.06 -16.49
C SER A 213 22.25 -25.53 -15.18
N GLU A 214 22.41 -24.21 -15.13
CA GLU A 214 22.73 -23.37 -13.96
C GLU A 214 21.71 -23.50 -12.80
N VAL A 215 20.68 -24.36 -12.94
CA VAL A 215 19.71 -24.67 -11.90
C VAL A 215 20.38 -25.62 -10.90
N SER A 216 20.95 -25.04 -9.85
CA SER A 216 21.79 -25.76 -8.90
C SER A 216 21.03 -26.61 -7.88
N TYR A 217 19.68 -26.61 -7.88
CA TYR A 217 18.88 -27.28 -6.85
C TYR A 217 17.61 -27.95 -7.36
N VAL A 218 17.38 -29.17 -6.86
CA VAL A 218 16.19 -30.00 -7.12
C VAL A 218 15.38 -30.06 -5.82
N TYR A 219 14.22 -29.40 -5.81
CA TYR A 219 13.34 -29.39 -4.62
C TYR A 219 12.64 -30.73 -4.39
N GLY A 220 12.41 -31.48 -5.47
CA GLY A 220 11.66 -32.73 -5.50
C GLY A 220 12.28 -33.81 -4.64
N ASP A 221 13.61 -33.88 -4.53
CA ASP A 221 14.27 -34.79 -3.59
C ASP A 221 13.83 -34.55 -2.15
N ARG A 222 13.72 -33.28 -1.75
CA ARG A 222 13.29 -32.91 -0.39
C ARG A 222 11.79 -33.07 -0.21
N ILE A 223 10.99 -32.89 -1.25
CA ILE A 223 9.53 -33.03 -1.19
C ILE A 223 9.12 -34.51 -1.18
N ARG A 224 9.79 -35.36 -1.96
CA ARG A 224 9.46 -36.76 -2.18
C ARG A 224 10.26 -37.74 -1.33
N ASP A 225 11.41 -37.32 -0.80
CA ASP A 225 12.27 -38.14 0.06
C ASP A 225 12.92 -37.28 1.16
N TYR A 226 12.08 -36.73 2.04
CA TYR A 226 12.57 -36.04 3.24
C TYR A 226 12.94 -37.05 4.31
N ARG A 227 14.18 -37.56 4.26
CA ARG A 227 14.68 -38.58 5.21
C ARG A 227 13.82 -39.86 5.17
N GLY A 228 13.53 -40.36 3.98
CA GLY A 228 12.71 -41.56 3.76
C GLY A 228 11.21 -41.30 3.73
N ILE A 229 10.77 -40.04 3.70
CA ILE A 229 9.36 -39.65 3.76
C ILE A 229 8.95 -38.94 2.47
N ASP A 230 7.99 -39.52 1.75
CA ASP A 230 7.25 -38.83 0.68
C ASP A 230 6.19 -37.92 1.30
N GLN A 231 6.51 -36.62 1.36
CA GLN A 231 5.64 -35.63 2.00
C GLN A 231 4.37 -35.37 1.18
N ILE A 232 4.38 -35.58 -0.14
CA ILE A 232 3.18 -35.48 -0.99
C ILE A 232 2.22 -36.61 -0.64
N GLU A 233 2.73 -37.85 -0.59
CA GLU A 233 1.90 -39.01 -0.24
C GLU A 233 1.29 -38.86 1.16
N LYS A 234 2.10 -38.46 2.15
CA LYS A 234 1.61 -38.18 3.51
C LYS A 234 0.56 -37.08 3.54
N THR A 235 0.75 -36.02 2.74
CA THR A 235 -0.21 -34.92 2.63
C THR A 235 -1.53 -35.40 2.04
N CYS A 236 -1.51 -36.17 0.95
CA CYS A 236 -2.72 -36.72 0.35
C CYS A 236 -3.49 -37.62 1.33
N ASN A 237 -2.80 -38.53 2.00
CA ASN A 237 -3.42 -39.44 2.98
C ASN A 237 -4.06 -38.66 4.14
N LEU A 238 -3.34 -37.68 4.70
CA LEU A 238 -3.87 -36.83 5.76
C LEU A 238 -5.07 -35.98 5.31
N LEU A 239 -5.06 -35.49 4.06
CA LEU A 239 -6.18 -34.71 3.53
C LEU A 239 -7.43 -35.57 3.32
N ILE A 240 -7.27 -36.84 2.93
CA ILE A 240 -8.37 -37.81 2.79
C ILE A 240 -8.92 -38.21 4.17
N GLU A 241 -8.05 -38.52 5.12
CA GLU A 241 -8.43 -38.94 6.48
C GLU A 241 -9.04 -37.79 7.30
N ASN A 242 -8.48 -36.59 7.17
CA ASN A 242 -8.91 -35.40 7.90
C ASN A 242 -8.78 -34.15 7.01
N PRO A 243 -9.82 -33.83 6.21
CA PRO A 243 -9.82 -32.65 5.34
C PRO A 243 -9.61 -31.31 6.08
N LEU A 244 -9.91 -31.26 7.37
CA LEU A 244 -9.73 -30.09 8.24
C LEU A 244 -8.41 -30.14 9.03
N SER A 245 -7.46 -30.97 8.63
CA SER A 245 -6.13 -31.04 9.24
C SER A 245 -5.34 -29.74 9.02
N THR A 246 -4.74 -29.22 10.09
CA THR A 246 -3.80 -28.08 10.03
C THR A 246 -2.36 -28.53 9.79
N ARG A 247 -2.13 -29.86 9.65
CA ARG A 247 -0.80 -30.51 9.62
C ARG A 247 -0.30 -30.82 8.21
N LEU A 248 -0.98 -30.32 7.17
CA LEU A 248 -0.57 -30.51 5.78
C LEU A 248 0.61 -29.58 5.49
N TYR A 249 1.80 -29.96 5.97
CA TYR A 249 3.01 -29.16 5.97
C TYR A 249 4.15 -29.96 5.32
N ILE A 250 4.74 -29.39 4.28
CA ILE A 250 5.88 -29.93 3.55
C ILE A 250 7.09 -29.07 3.90
N ASP A 251 8.08 -29.65 4.56
CA ASP A 251 9.31 -28.98 4.95
C ASP A 251 10.42 -29.27 3.94
N LEU A 252 11.19 -28.25 3.58
CA LEU A 252 12.35 -28.39 2.71
C LEU A 252 13.65 -28.04 3.44
N TRP A 253 13.61 -27.44 4.63
CA TRP A 253 14.82 -26.93 5.28
C TRP A 253 15.52 -27.99 6.15
N GLN A 254 16.75 -28.36 5.78
CA GLN A 254 17.58 -29.31 6.51
C GLN A 254 18.69 -28.56 7.23
N VAL A 255 18.47 -28.21 8.50
CA VAL A 255 19.38 -27.39 9.33
C VAL A 255 20.82 -27.85 9.27
N GLU A 256 21.05 -29.16 9.34
CA GLU A 256 22.37 -29.79 9.33
C GLU A 256 23.14 -29.64 8.00
N LYS A 257 22.44 -29.34 6.90
CA LYS A 257 23.05 -29.13 5.56
C LYS A 257 23.03 -27.67 5.16
N ASP A 258 21.90 -26.99 5.35
CA ASP A 258 21.59 -25.74 4.68
C ASP A 258 22.21 -24.51 5.33
N LEU A 259 22.49 -24.54 6.64
CA LEU A 259 23.13 -23.39 7.31
C LEU A 259 24.57 -23.15 6.85
N GLY A 260 25.25 -24.18 6.35
CA GLY A 260 26.61 -24.11 5.83
C GLY A 260 26.72 -24.30 4.32
N ALA A 261 25.59 -24.38 3.60
CA ALA A 261 25.58 -24.59 2.16
C ALA A 261 25.83 -23.29 1.40
N ASP A 262 26.59 -23.35 0.30
CA ASP A 262 26.86 -22.18 -0.55
C ASP A 262 25.59 -21.63 -1.19
N ASN A 263 24.70 -22.53 -1.63
CA ASN A 263 23.35 -22.12 -1.97
C ASN A 263 22.31 -23.07 -1.33
N PRO A 264 21.71 -22.67 -0.20
CA PRO A 264 20.62 -23.43 0.40
C PRO A 264 19.32 -23.29 -0.43
N PRO A 265 18.28 -24.11 -0.21
CA PRO A 265 17.02 -23.98 -0.95
C PRO A 265 16.35 -22.63 -0.71
N CYS A 266 15.81 -22.01 -1.75
CA CYS A 266 15.07 -20.76 -1.65
C CYS A 266 13.67 -20.98 -1.07
N LEU A 267 12.93 -21.97 -1.60
CA LEU A 267 11.68 -22.48 -1.03
C LEU A 267 11.99 -23.27 0.25
N THR A 268 11.37 -22.89 1.35
CA THR A 268 11.65 -23.49 2.67
C THR A 268 10.52 -24.37 3.17
N ASN A 269 9.27 -24.01 2.90
CA ASN A 269 8.11 -24.80 3.28
C ASN A 269 6.91 -24.53 2.36
N VAL A 270 6.01 -25.50 2.36
CA VAL A 270 4.67 -25.41 1.79
C VAL A 270 3.65 -25.87 2.84
N TRP A 271 2.61 -25.08 3.08
CA TRP A 271 1.50 -25.40 3.95
C TRP A 271 0.20 -25.38 3.15
N LEU A 272 -0.67 -26.37 3.38
CA LEU A 272 -1.89 -26.56 2.63
C LEU A 272 -3.11 -26.53 3.55
N ARG A 273 -4.21 -25.98 3.06
CA ARG A 273 -5.48 -25.94 3.80
C ARG A 273 -6.66 -26.07 2.87
N LEU A 274 -7.59 -26.98 3.18
CA LEU A 274 -8.87 -27.06 2.47
C LEU A 274 -9.87 -26.08 3.09
N ILE A 275 -10.42 -25.19 2.27
CA ILE A 275 -11.47 -24.23 2.64
C ILE A 275 -12.50 -24.25 1.51
N ASP A 276 -13.77 -24.49 1.82
CA ASP A 276 -14.87 -24.49 0.84
C ASP A 276 -14.57 -25.31 -0.43
N LYS A 277 -14.01 -26.53 -0.24
CA LYS A 277 -13.55 -27.45 -1.28
C LYS A 277 -12.39 -26.94 -2.16
N GLN A 278 -11.80 -25.80 -1.82
CA GLN A 278 -10.62 -25.27 -2.46
C GLN A 278 -9.38 -25.56 -1.62
N LEU A 279 -8.39 -26.24 -2.20
CA LEU A 279 -7.12 -26.49 -1.55
C LEU A 279 -6.28 -25.23 -1.67
N ILE A 280 -6.14 -24.45 -0.61
CA ILE A 280 -5.26 -23.28 -0.55
C ILE A 280 -3.82 -23.74 -0.33
N LEU A 281 -2.88 -23.21 -1.11
CA LEU A 281 -1.44 -23.47 -0.95
C LEU A 281 -0.76 -22.21 -0.44
N THR A 282 0.04 -22.34 0.62
CA THR A 282 0.91 -21.29 1.16
C THR A 282 2.35 -21.75 1.04
N ALA A 283 3.26 -20.92 0.53
CA ALA A 283 4.68 -21.24 0.44
C ALA A 283 5.55 -20.10 0.97
N ALA A 284 6.69 -20.44 1.57
CA ALA A 284 7.65 -19.45 2.08
C ALA A 284 9.01 -19.59 1.37
N PHE A 285 9.47 -18.47 0.79
CA PHE A 285 10.79 -18.33 0.20
C PHE A 285 11.67 -17.48 1.10
N ARG A 286 12.78 -18.03 1.61
CA ARG A 286 13.74 -17.23 2.41
C ARG A 286 14.43 -16.16 1.58
N SER A 287 14.60 -16.44 0.30
CA SER A 287 15.27 -15.63 -0.71
C SER A 287 14.52 -15.84 -2.02
N HIS A 288 14.05 -14.78 -2.66
CA HIS A 288 13.19 -14.87 -3.83
C HIS A 288 13.64 -13.86 -4.90
N ASP A 289 14.29 -14.36 -5.95
CA ASP A 289 14.60 -13.58 -7.15
C ASP A 289 13.27 -13.30 -7.87
N ILE A 290 12.82 -12.06 -7.77
CA ILE A 290 11.54 -11.63 -8.31
C ILE A 290 11.57 -11.59 -9.82
N PHE A 291 12.71 -11.32 -10.45
CA PHE A 291 12.80 -11.18 -11.90
C PHE A 291 12.90 -12.53 -12.61
N ASN A 292 13.83 -13.40 -12.20
CA ASN A 292 14.07 -14.67 -12.90
C ASN A 292 13.25 -15.84 -12.36
N ALA A 293 13.03 -15.91 -11.04
CA ALA A 293 12.51 -17.12 -10.41
C ALA A 293 11.03 -17.06 -10.04
N TYR A 294 10.46 -15.87 -9.85
CA TYR A 294 9.09 -15.71 -9.34
C TYR A 294 8.04 -16.45 -10.16
N LYS A 295 7.95 -16.18 -11.47
CA LYS A 295 6.94 -16.85 -12.31
C LYS A 295 7.15 -18.37 -12.36
N PRO A 296 8.37 -18.91 -12.66
CA PRO A 296 8.60 -20.35 -12.61
C PRO A 296 8.23 -20.99 -11.27
N ASN A 297 8.58 -20.34 -10.15
CA ASN A 297 8.26 -20.81 -8.80
C ASN A 297 6.75 -20.96 -8.60
N LEU A 298 5.97 -19.93 -8.93
CA LEU A 298 4.51 -19.95 -8.75
C LEU A 298 3.85 -20.98 -9.68
N ILE A 299 4.35 -21.14 -10.91
CA ILE A 299 3.87 -22.17 -11.85
C ILE A 299 4.14 -23.58 -11.32
N ALA A 300 5.34 -23.82 -10.79
CA ALA A 300 5.69 -25.11 -10.21
C ALA A 300 4.87 -25.43 -8.95
N LEU A 301 4.63 -24.43 -8.08
CA LEU A 301 3.76 -24.58 -6.92
C LEU A 301 2.30 -24.84 -7.30
N ARG A 302 1.78 -24.19 -8.35
CA ARG A 302 0.45 -24.52 -8.90
C ARG A 302 0.40 -25.95 -9.42
N SER A 303 1.43 -26.38 -10.13
CA SER A 303 1.53 -27.76 -10.62
C SER A 303 1.57 -28.79 -9.48
N LEU A 304 2.27 -28.48 -8.38
CA LEU A 304 2.27 -29.30 -7.17
C LEU A 304 0.88 -29.35 -6.52
N GLN A 305 0.18 -28.22 -6.44
CA GLN A 305 -1.19 -28.14 -5.91
C GLN A 305 -2.17 -28.98 -6.75
N ASP A 306 -2.10 -28.87 -8.08
CA ASP A 306 -2.92 -29.65 -9.00
C ASP A 306 -2.65 -31.15 -8.86
N LEU A 307 -1.38 -31.54 -8.71
CA LEU A 307 -1.01 -32.93 -8.47
C LEU A 307 -1.67 -33.48 -7.19
N ILE A 308 -1.64 -32.74 -6.09
CA ILE A 308 -2.26 -33.15 -4.82
C ILE A 308 -3.78 -33.24 -4.99
N VAL A 309 -4.42 -32.24 -5.60
CA VAL A 309 -5.86 -32.23 -5.88
C VAL A 309 -6.28 -33.44 -6.71
N ASN A 310 -5.56 -33.72 -7.80
CA ASN A 310 -5.84 -34.84 -8.69
C ASN A 310 -5.70 -36.18 -7.95
N LYS A 311 -4.59 -36.40 -7.24
CA LYS A 311 -4.39 -37.62 -6.44
C LYS A 311 -5.52 -37.83 -5.43
N VAL A 312 -5.95 -36.79 -4.74
CA VAL A 312 -7.02 -36.88 -3.72
C VAL A 312 -8.36 -37.17 -4.36
N ASN A 313 -8.68 -36.56 -5.51
CA ASN A 313 -9.92 -36.80 -6.25
C ASN A 313 -9.94 -38.17 -6.95
N GLU A 314 -8.78 -38.73 -7.33
CA GLU A 314 -8.67 -40.09 -7.87
C GLU A 314 -8.95 -41.15 -6.80
N ILE A 315 -8.55 -40.89 -5.56
CA ILE A 315 -8.66 -41.85 -4.45
C ILE A 315 -9.97 -41.66 -3.66
N SER A 316 -10.57 -40.47 -3.68
CA SER A 316 -11.74 -40.13 -2.85
C SER A 316 -12.82 -39.34 -3.60
N ASP A 317 -14.08 -39.44 -3.14
CA ASP A 317 -15.22 -38.70 -3.69
C ASP A 317 -15.26 -37.19 -3.29
N SER A 318 -14.16 -36.64 -2.77
CA SER A 318 -14.10 -35.30 -2.17
C SER A 318 -14.36 -34.17 -3.17
N LYS A 319 -14.06 -34.37 -4.46
CA LYS A 319 -14.23 -33.40 -5.56
C LYS A 319 -13.73 -32.00 -5.19
N ILE A 320 -12.49 -31.93 -4.70
CA ILE A 320 -11.82 -30.68 -4.35
C ILE A 320 -11.23 -30.02 -5.60
N GLN A 321 -10.95 -28.72 -5.52
CA GLN A 321 -10.41 -27.90 -6.60
C GLN A 321 -9.15 -27.17 -6.10
N PRO A 322 -8.21 -26.78 -6.98
CA PRO A 322 -7.14 -25.88 -6.61
C PRO A 322 -7.72 -24.52 -6.22
N GLY A 323 -7.28 -23.98 -5.07
CA GLY A 323 -7.66 -22.66 -4.58
C GLY A 323 -6.55 -21.62 -4.75
N ALA A 324 -6.60 -20.54 -3.97
CA ALA A 324 -5.58 -19.50 -4.02
C ALA A 324 -4.16 -20.01 -3.67
N ILE A 325 -3.15 -19.36 -4.23
CA ILE A 325 -1.74 -19.53 -3.84
C ILE A 325 -1.30 -18.29 -3.07
N PHE A 326 -0.78 -18.49 -1.86
CA PHE A 326 -0.17 -17.46 -1.04
C PHE A 326 1.34 -17.68 -0.95
N ILE A 327 2.13 -16.64 -1.19
CA ILE A 327 3.59 -16.70 -1.14
C ILE A 327 4.09 -15.68 -0.14
N SER A 328 4.94 -16.12 0.79
CA SER A 328 5.74 -15.24 1.64
C SER A 328 7.18 -15.21 1.12
N SER A 329 7.58 -14.09 0.54
CA SER A 329 8.94 -13.83 0.08
C SER A 329 9.66 -13.04 1.16
N LEU A 330 10.44 -13.72 2.01
CA LEU A 330 11.10 -13.10 3.15
C LEU A 330 12.16 -12.08 2.70
N SER A 331 12.94 -12.41 1.68
CA SER A 331 13.86 -11.51 0.96
C SER A 331 13.45 -11.50 -0.51
N ALA A 332 12.61 -10.55 -0.91
CA ALA A 332 12.23 -10.34 -2.30
C ALA A 332 13.21 -9.38 -2.95
N HIS A 333 13.91 -9.83 -4.00
CA HIS A 333 14.98 -9.04 -4.58
C HIS A 333 15.08 -9.15 -6.10
N VAL A 334 15.78 -8.18 -6.69
CA VAL A 334 16.20 -8.17 -8.09
C VAL A 334 17.70 -7.86 -8.11
N TYR A 335 18.47 -8.64 -8.84
CA TYR A 335 19.90 -8.43 -9.00
C TYR A 335 20.20 -7.24 -9.94
N SER A 336 21.31 -6.56 -9.70
CA SER A 336 21.69 -5.35 -10.43
C SER A 336 21.87 -5.56 -11.93
N ASN A 337 22.36 -6.73 -12.35
CA ASN A 337 22.46 -7.12 -13.75
C ASN A 337 21.10 -7.26 -14.46
N CYS A 338 20.00 -7.38 -13.71
CA CYS A 338 18.64 -7.47 -14.24
C CYS A 338 17.89 -6.14 -14.20
N TYR A 339 18.44 -5.05 -13.65
CA TYR A 339 17.70 -3.79 -13.47
C TYR A 339 17.15 -3.19 -14.76
N ASP A 340 17.95 -3.17 -15.84
CA ASP A 340 17.52 -2.58 -17.10
C ASP A 340 16.40 -3.41 -17.75
N LEU A 341 16.54 -4.74 -17.74
CA LEU A 341 15.52 -5.65 -18.23
C LEU A 341 14.23 -5.57 -17.38
N ALA A 342 14.35 -5.50 -16.06
CA ALA A 342 13.23 -5.31 -15.16
C ALA A 342 12.47 -4.01 -15.47
N ASN A 343 13.17 -2.90 -15.71
CA ASN A 343 12.54 -1.63 -16.09
C ASN A 343 11.86 -1.71 -17.46
N GLN A 344 12.46 -2.41 -18.43
CA GLN A 344 11.84 -2.66 -19.73
C GLN A 344 10.55 -3.48 -19.58
N GLU A 345 10.57 -4.55 -18.79
CA GLU A 345 9.37 -5.35 -18.50
C GLU A 345 8.26 -4.51 -17.84
N LEU A 346 8.61 -3.66 -16.86
CA LEU A 346 7.65 -2.76 -16.22
C LEU A 346 7.05 -1.74 -17.19
N SER A 347 7.80 -1.29 -18.21
CA SER A 347 7.29 -0.35 -19.21
C SER A 347 6.29 -0.98 -20.20
N LYS A 348 6.37 -2.29 -20.40
CA LYS A 348 5.43 -3.05 -21.24
C LYS A 348 4.13 -3.39 -20.52
N ALA A 349 4.14 -3.34 -19.19
CA ALA A 349 2.99 -3.69 -18.39
C ALA A 349 1.80 -2.77 -18.71
N GLN A 350 0.74 -3.36 -19.25
CA GLN A 350 -0.50 -2.64 -19.48
C GLN A 350 -1.15 -2.31 -18.14
N LYS A 351 -1.77 -1.13 -18.05
CA LYS A 351 -2.61 -0.79 -16.91
C LYS A 351 -3.79 -1.76 -16.89
N THR A 352 -3.87 -2.60 -15.87
CA THR A 352 -5.03 -3.46 -15.65
C THR A 352 -6.27 -2.57 -15.47
N PRO A 353 -7.41 -2.91 -16.10
CA PRO A 353 -8.67 -2.25 -15.82
C PRO A 353 -8.93 -2.27 -14.31
N LYS A 354 -9.44 -1.17 -13.76
CA LYS A 354 -9.83 -1.14 -12.35
C LYS A 354 -11.03 -2.07 -12.17
N SER A 355 -10.86 -3.09 -11.34
CA SER A 355 -11.99 -3.83 -10.78
C SER A 355 -12.42 -3.15 -9.48
N TYR A 356 -13.74 -3.01 -9.30
CA TYR A 356 -14.33 -2.61 -8.02
C TYR A 356 -14.95 -3.81 -7.29
N ASP A 357 -14.60 -5.03 -7.70
CA ASP A 357 -14.98 -6.26 -6.99
C ASP A 357 -14.18 -6.36 -5.69
N ASP A 358 -14.80 -5.94 -4.59
CA ASP A 358 -14.21 -5.87 -3.26
C ASP A 358 -14.91 -6.87 -2.32
N PRO A 359 -14.18 -7.76 -1.62
CA PRO A 359 -14.75 -8.68 -0.65
C PRO A 359 -15.57 -8.03 0.46
N VAL A 360 -15.32 -6.74 0.78
CA VAL A 360 -16.12 -6.00 1.78
C VAL A 360 -17.54 -5.70 1.28
N GLY A 361 -17.83 -5.92 0.00
CA GLY A 361 -19.14 -5.70 -0.61
C GLY A 361 -19.30 -4.31 -1.20
N ASN A 362 -20.54 -3.92 -1.48
CA ASN A 362 -20.90 -2.64 -2.08
C ASN A 362 -21.50 -1.68 -1.05
N PHE A 363 -21.46 -0.38 -1.33
CA PHE A 363 -22.05 0.65 -0.48
C PHE A 363 -23.10 1.46 -1.24
N ILE A 364 -24.34 1.39 -0.78
CA ILE A 364 -25.47 2.15 -1.33
C ILE A 364 -25.66 3.39 -0.47
N ILE A 365 -25.58 4.57 -1.09
CA ILE A 365 -25.64 5.86 -0.40
C ILE A 365 -27.02 6.48 -0.62
N LYS A 366 -27.65 6.90 0.46
CA LYS A 366 -28.95 7.56 0.48
C LYS A 366 -28.88 8.82 1.31
N TRP A 367 -29.63 9.83 0.90
CA TRP A 367 -29.87 11.02 1.69
C TRP A 367 -31.32 10.97 2.20
N GLU A 368 -31.52 11.05 3.52
CA GLU A 368 -32.87 11.08 4.09
C GLU A 368 -33.29 12.53 4.41
N SER A 369 -34.29 12.99 3.65
CA SER A 369 -34.87 14.33 3.77
C SER A 369 -35.60 14.51 5.11
N GLY A 370 -35.40 15.67 5.75
CA GLY A 370 -36.16 16.11 6.94
C GLY A 370 -35.46 15.97 8.29
N ILE A 371 -34.51 15.04 8.45
CA ILE A 371 -33.73 14.87 9.71
C ILE A 371 -32.23 15.11 9.45
N GLY A 372 -31.76 14.88 8.22
CA GLY A 372 -30.38 15.07 7.81
C GLY A 372 -29.44 14.11 8.52
N PRO A 373 -29.37 12.85 8.10
CA PRO A 373 -28.07 12.23 7.93
C PRO A 373 -27.88 11.60 6.54
N LEU A 374 -26.61 11.49 6.15
CA LEU A 374 -26.18 10.54 5.14
C LEU A 374 -26.38 9.13 5.69
N VAL A 375 -27.01 8.28 4.88
CA VAL A 375 -27.26 6.88 5.19
C VAL A 375 -26.51 6.02 4.18
N VAL A 376 -25.71 5.07 4.66
CA VAL A 376 -24.96 4.14 3.82
C VAL A 376 -25.29 2.71 4.20
N GLU A 377 -25.78 1.94 3.24
CA GLU A 377 -26.03 0.52 3.36
C GLU A 377 -24.86 -0.25 2.77
N GLN A 378 -24.15 -1.01 3.59
CA GLN A 378 -23.16 -1.97 3.11
C GLN A 378 -23.86 -3.29 2.76
N ILE A 379 -23.69 -3.72 1.53
CA ILE A 379 -24.28 -4.93 0.96
C ILE A 379 -23.17 -5.93 0.67
N ALA A 380 -23.26 -7.15 1.19
CA ALA A 380 -22.28 -8.20 0.90
C ALA A 380 -22.23 -8.48 -0.61
N PRO A 381 -21.14 -9.07 -1.15
CA PRO A 381 -21.08 -9.47 -2.56
C PRO A 381 -22.25 -10.34 -3.03
N LYS A 382 -22.89 -11.09 -2.11
CA LYS A 382 -24.07 -11.93 -2.37
C LYS A 382 -25.43 -11.21 -2.21
N GLY A 383 -25.43 -9.89 -2.02
CA GLY A 383 -26.64 -9.05 -2.01
C GLY A 383 -27.31 -8.85 -0.64
N SER A 384 -26.81 -9.46 0.44
CA SER A 384 -27.39 -9.28 1.78
C SER A 384 -26.89 -8.00 2.46
N LEU A 385 -27.78 -7.26 3.12
CA LEU A 385 -27.39 -6.13 3.98
C LEU A 385 -26.48 -6.60 5.12
N VAL A 386 -25.30 -6.01 5.23
CA VAL A 386 -24.29 -6.29 6.25
C VAL A 386 -24.42 -5.29 7.39
N LYS A 387 -24.44 -4.00 7.07
CA LYS A 387 -24.44 -2.93 8.07
C LYS A 387 -25.01 -1.64 7.51
N LEU A 388 -25.59 -0.84 8.41
CA LEU A 388 -26.08 0.51 8.14
C LEU A 388 -25.18 1.51 8.85
N TYR A 389 -24.72 2.54 8.14
CA TYR A 389 -23.98 3.67 8.67
C TYR A 389 -24.84 4.91 8.55
N ILE A 390 -25.01 5.64 9.64
CA ILE A 390 -25.83 6.86 9.69
C ILE A 390 -24.95 7.96 10.31
N GLY A 391 -24.78 9.07 9.60
CA GLY A 391 -23.94 10.16 10.09
C GLY A 391 -24.27 11.51 9.46
N HIS A 392 -23.90 12.58 10.16
CA HIS A 392 -24.12 13.96 9.73
C HIS A 392 -22.96 14.54 8.91
N THR A 393 -21.82 13.85 8.85
CA THR A 393 -20.64 14.29 8.10
C THR A 393 -20.03 13.12 7.34
N VAL A 394 -19.50 13.40 6.15
CA VAL A 394 -18.76 12.41 5.34
C VAL A 394 -17.61 11.83 6.14
N THR A 395 -16.84 12.65 6.85
CA THR A 395 -15.70 12.21 7.66
C THR A 395 -16.09 11.14 8.67
N LYS A 396 -17.19 11.34 9.42
CA LYS A 396 -17.63 10.36 10.43
C LYS A 396 -17.99 9.02 9.80
N ILE A 397 -18.71 9.04 8.68
CA ILE A 397 -19.12 7.83 7.96
C ILE A 397 -17.91 7.10 7.41
N VAL A 398 -16.99 7.82 6.76
CA VAL A 398 -15.76 7.23 6.23
C VAL A 398 -14.94 6.59 7.34
N THR A 399 -14.78 7.26 8.50
CA THR A 399 -14.09 6.67 9.65
C THR A 399 -14.78 5.39 10.13
N ASP A 400 -16.10 5.39 10.30
CA ASP A 400 -16.83 4.20 10.75
C ASP A 400 -16.73 3.03 9.75
N ILE A 401 -16.74 3.33 8.45
CA ILE A 401 -16.55 2.34 7.39
C ILE A 401 -15.14 1.77 7.44
N LEU A 402 -14.12 2.61 7.61
CA LEU A 402 -12.71 2.18 7.71
C LEU A 402 -12.46 1.33 8.97
N ASP A 403 -13.01 1.74 10.11
CA ASP A 403 -12.88 0.98 11.37
C ASP A 403 -13.56 -0.39 11.27
N THR A 404 -14.66 -0.48 10.51
CA THR A 404 -15.37 -1.74 10.28
C THR A 404 -14.72 -2.60 9.19
N ASN A 405 -14.13 -1.98 8.17
CA ASN A 405 -13.62 -2.62 6.96
C ASN A 405 -12.16 -2.21 6.70
N PRO A 406 -11.21 -2.61 7.56
CA PRO A 406 -9.81 -2.20 7.43
C PRO A 406 -9.13 -2.72 6.16
N SER A 407 -9.76 -3.67 5.46
CA SER A 407 -9.27 -4.27 4.21
C SER A 407 -9.95 -3.73 2.95
N ILE A 408 -10.77 -2.68 3.03
CA ILE A 408 -11.40 -2.06 1.86
C ILE A 408 -10.35 -1.69 0.81
N ASP A 409 -10.60 -2.00 -0.47
CA ASP A 409 -9.68 -1.65 -1.53
C ASP A 409 -9.54 -0.12 -1.62
N LYS A 410 -8.31 0.34 -1.82
CA LYS A 410 -7.99 1.77 -1.85
C LYS A 410 -8.72 2.55 -2.96
N TYR A 411 -8.97 1.91 -4.11
CA TYR A 411 -9.69 2.56 -5.20
C TYR A 411 -11.20 2.53 -4.97
N HIS A 412 -11.71 1.44 -4.37
CA HIS A 412 -13.09 1.39 -3.91
C HIS A 412 -13.37 2.45 -2.85
N LEU A 413 -12.49 2.60 -1.85
CA LEU A 413 -12.54 3.67 -0.86
C LEU A 413 -12.49 5.06 -1.53
N ALA A 414 -11.58 5.28 -2.47
CA ALA A 414 -11.48 6.57 -3.16
C ALA A 414 -12.76 6.92 -3.93
N TYR A 415 -13.40 5.95 -4.57
CA TYR A 415 -14.70 6.12 -5.23
C TYR A 415 -15.80 6.40 -4.20
N LEU A 416 -15.89 5.59 -3.14
CA LEU A 416 -16.87 5.76 -2.06
C LEU A 416 -16.81 7.15 -1.43
N VAL A 417 -15.61 7.66 -1.14
CA VAL A 417 -15.44 9.02 -0.60
C VAL A 417 -15.96 10.07 -1.58
N GLN A 418 -15.67 9.93 -2.88
CA GLN A 418 -16.19 10.86 -3.89
C GLN A 418 -17.72 10.84 -3.95
N GLU A 419 -18.33 9.66 -3.93
CA GLU A 419 -19.79 9.52 -3.93
C GLU A 419 -20.43 10.10 -2.66
N LEU A 420 -19.83 9.88 -1.48
CA LEU A 420 -20.31 10.47 -0.23
C LEU A 420 -20.24 12.00 -0.25
N MET A 421 -19.17 12.58 -0.82
CA MET A 421 -19.05 14.03 -0.99
C MET A 421 -20.10 14.59 -1.97
N LYS A 422 -20.40 13.86 -3.06
CA LYS A 422 -21.51 14.21 -3.97
C LYS A 422 -22.84 14.15 -3.22
N ALA A 423 -23.10 13.08 -2.48
CA ALA A 423 -24.34 12.90 -1.73
C ALA A 423 -24.58 14.03 -0.71
N ASP A 424 -23.53 14.43 0.02
CA ASP A 424 -23.60 15.54 0.97
C ASP A 424 -23.87 16.90 0.29
N SER A 425 -23.29 17.09 -0.91
CA SER A 425 -23.43 18.33 -1.68
C SER A 425 -24.80 18.47 -2.34
N TYR A 426 -25.30 17.40 -2.96
CA TYR A 426 -26.54 17.41 -3.76
C TYR A 426 -27.79 16.99 -2.96
N LYS A 427 -27.62 16.34 -1.80
CA LYS A 427 -28.69 16.00 -0.85
C LYS A 427 -29.85 15.28 -1.55
N ASP A 428 -31.06 15.83 -1.47
CA ASP A 428 -32.26 15.27 -2.08
C ASP A 428 -32.18 15.10 -3.61
N SER A 429 -31.25 15.80 -4.26
CA SER A 429 -31.00 15.70 -5.72
C SER A 429 -29.88 14.72 -6.08
N TYR A 430 -29.24 14.09 -5.08
CA TYR A 430 -28.22 13.09 -5.33
C TYR A 430 -28.83 11.80 -5.86
N ILE A 431 -28.24 11.30 -6.93
CA ILE A 431 -28.50 9.97 -7.46
C ILE A 431 -27.13 9.32 -7.58
N GLN A 432 -26.94 8.18 -6.92
CA GLN A 432 -25.70 7.42 -7.02
C GLN A 432 -25.57 6.86 -8.44
N ASP A 433 -24.36 6.96 -9.00
CA ASP A 433 -24.05 6.36 -10.30
C ASP A 433 -24.30 4.83 -10.20
N ILE A 434 -25.21 4.30 -11.02
CA ILE A 434 -25.42 2.85 -11.11
C ILE A 434 -24.29 2.31 -11.99
N CYS A 435 -23.30 1.65 -11.38
CA CYS A 435 -22.30 0.86 -12.10
C CYS A 435 -22.80 -0.55 -12.40
#